data_AF-A0A8S9W4W3-F1
#
_entry.id   AF-A0A8S9W4W3-F1
#
_cell.length_a   1.000
_cell.length_b   1.000
_cell.length_c   1.000
_cell.angle_alpha   90.00
_cell.angle_beta   90.00
_cell.angle_gamma   90.00
#
_symmetry.space_group_name_H-M   'P 1'
#
loop_
_entity.id
_entity.type
_entity.pdbx_description
1 polymer ?
#
loop_
_entity_poly.entity_id
_entity_poly.type
_entity_poly.pdbx_seq_one_letter_code
_entity_poly.pdbx_strand_id
1 'polypeptide(L)'
;MEKPEQAISEVIDMAVNPDHVHLFIKYPPKYSVSYISKMIKSRSSRVLRKEFPHLKEWCGDHFRAPSCYHGSMGAGWDVVEKYISAHNRYEHNRR
;
A
#
# COMPACT_ATOMS: atom_id res chain seq x y z
N MET A 1 13.17 17.02 -0.13
CA MET A 1 12.79 15.60 -0.24
C MET A 1 11.60 15.36 0.68
N GLU A 2 10.42 15.04 0.13
CA GLU A 2 9.20 14.77 0.92
C GLU A 2 9.41 13.60 1.88
N LYS A 3 8.85 13.70 3.09
CA LYS A 3 9.11 12.75 4.16
C LYS A 3 8.35 11.43 3.91
N PRO A 4 9.01 10.27 3.96
CA PRO A 4 8.41 8.95 3.70
C PRO A 4 7.35 8.49 4.72
N GLU A 5 7.08 9.29 5.74
CA GLU A 5 5.96 9.11 6.68
C GLU A 5 4.57 9.37 6.06
N GLN A 6 4.49 9.97 4.86
CA GLN A 6 3.20 10.29 4.21
C GLN A 6 2.74 9.26 3.17
N ALA A 7 3.52 8.20 2.93
CA ALA A 7 3.26 7.25 1.84
C ALA A 7 2.10 6.28 2.10
N ILE A 8 1.72 6.08 3.36
CA ILE A 8 0.53 5.33 3.79
C ILE A 8 -0.27 6.26 4.67
N SER A 9 -1.54 6.49 4.33
CA SER A 9 -2.41 7.33 5.16
C SER A 9 -3.04 6.53 6.29
N GLU A 10 -3.35 5.26 6.04
CA GLU A 10 -4.06 4.39 6.99
C GLU A 10 -3.80 2.92 6.68
N VAL A 11 -3.66 2.10 7.73
CA VAL A 11 -3.72 0.63 7.64
C VAL A 11 -5.13 0.22 8.05
N ILE A 12 -5.88 -0.33 7.10
CA ILE A 12 -7.28 -0.73 7.31
C ILE A 12 -7.33 -2.10 7.99
N ASP A 13 -6.53 -3.04 7.50
CA ASP A 13 -6.45 -4.40 8.08
C ASP A 13 -5.10 -5.06 7.74
N MET A 14 -4.72 -6.08 8.52
CA MET A 14 -3.49 -6.84 8.34
C MET A 14 -3.66 -8.29 8.82
N ALA A 15 -3.18 -9.24 8.01
CA ALA A 15 -3.05 -10.63 8.39
C ALA A 15 -1.60 -11.10 8.25
N VAL A 16 -1.05 -11.73 9.29
CA VAL A 16 0.33 -12.22 9.35
C VAL A 16 0.30 -13.75 9.36
N ASN A 17 0.90 -14.36 8.33
CA ASN A 17 1.12 -15.80 8.24
C ASN A 17 2.63 -16.10 8.36
N PRO A 18 3.01 -17.36 8.66
CA PRO A 18 4.42 -17.73 8.84
C PRO A 18 5.33 -17.40 7.66
N ASP A 19 4.80 -17.40 6.43
CA ASP A 19 5.54 -17.24 5.18
C ASP A 19 5.17 -15.95 4.41
N HIS A 20 4.07 -15.27 4.75
CA HIS A 20 3.64 -14.05 4.06
C HIS A 20 2.76 -13.13 4.93
N VAL A 21 2.66 -11.86 4.54
CA VAL A 21 1.82 -10.85 5.20
C VAL A 21 0.89 -10.22 4.18
N HIS A 22 -0.40 -10.14 4.51
CA HIS A 22 -1.40 -9.39 3.76
C HIS A 22 -1.64 -8.03 4.42
N LEU A 23 -1.66 -6.97 3.63
CA LEU A 23 -1.91 -5.61 4.10
C LEU A 23 -3.02 -4.99 3.27
N PHE A 24 -4.06 -4.51 3.94
CA PHE A 24 -5.08 -3.67 3.34
C PHE A 24 -4.87 -2.23 3.80
N ILE A 25 -4.52 -1.35 2.87
CA ILE A 25 -4.05 0.00 3.17
C ILE A 25 -4.74 1.05 2.31
N LYS A 26 -4.89 2.24 2.88
CA LYS A 26 -5.24 3.46 2.16
C LYS A 26 -3.97 4.29 1.96
N TYR A 27 -3.79 4.84 0.77
CA TYR A 27 -2.62 5.64 0.44
C TYR A 27 -2.97 6.77 -0.53
N PRO A 28 -2.22 7.89 -0.52
CA PRO A 28 -2.41 8.96 -1.50
C PRO A 28 -2.05 8.52 -2.92
N PRO A 29 -2.86 8.83 -3.95
CA PRO A 29 -2.64 8.36 -5.32
C PRO A 29 -1.36 8.90 -5.97
N LYS A 30 -0.72 9.92 -5.37
CA LYS A 30 0.58 10.46 -5.82
C LYS A 30 1.73 9.46 -5.69
N TYR A 31 1.58 8.43 -4.85
CA TYR A 31 2.60 7.41 -4.65
C TYR A 31 2.28 6.15 -5.46
N SER A 32 3.28 5.62 -6.17
CA SER A 32 3.13 4.34 -6.85
C SER A 32 3.06 3.19 -5.87
N VAL A 33 2.29 2.16 -6.21
CA VAL A 33 2.15 0.95 -5.39
C VAL A 33 3.50 0.27 -5.16
N SER A 34 4.34 0.21 -6.20
CA SER A 34 5.70 -0.34 -6.09
C SER A 34 6.59 0.43 -5.12
N TYR A 35 6.44 1.77 -5.07
CA TYR A 35 7.16 2.60 -4.10
C TYR A 35 6.73 2.27 -2.66
N ILE A 36 5.42 2.17 -2.42
CA ILE A 36 4.85 1.84 -1.12
C ILE A 36 5.30 0.44 -0.68
N SER A 37 5.19 -0.56 -1.56
CA SER A 37 5.63 -1.93 -1.29
C SER A 37 7.11 -1.99 -0.95
N LYS A 38 7.97 -1.32 -1.73
CA LYS A 38 9.41 -1.23 -1.44
C LYS A 38 9.66 -0.59 -0.07
N MET A 39 8.94 0.47 0.28
CA MET A 39 9.08 1.17 1.54
C MET A 39 8.68 0.31 2.73
N ILE A 40 7.47 -0.28 2.71
CA ILE A 40 6.96 -1.17 3.77
C ILE A 40 7.96 -2.27 4.03
N LYS A 41 8.28 -3.01 2.97
CA LYS A 41 9.17 -4.15 3.02
C LYS A 41 10.57 -3.75 3.53
N SER A 42 11.11 -2.61 3.09
CA SER A 42 12.49 -2.21 3.48
C SER A 42 12.57 -1.76 4.92
N ARG A 43 11.55 -1.05 5.39
CA ARG A 43 11.46 -0.63 6.78
C ARG A 43 11.24 -1.83 7.70
N SER A 44 10.28 -2.71 7.39
CA SER A 44 10.00 -3.89 8.20
C SER A 44 11.21 -4.81 8.29
N SER A 45 11.89 -5.07 7.17
CA SER A 45 13.12 -5.85 7.15
C SER A 45 14.21 -5.27 8.05
N ARG A 46 14.40 -3.94 8.04
CA ARG A 46 15.40 -3.28 8.88
C ARG A 46 15.06 -3.38 10.36
N VAL A 47 13.79 -3.15 10.72
CA VAL A 47 13.32 -3.20 12.11
C VAL A 47 13.40 -4.63 12.65
N LEU A 48 12.83 -5.60 11.92
CA LEU A 48 12.81 -7.00 12.34
C LEU A 48 14.23 -7.59 12.48
N ARG A 49 15.15 -7.28 11.56
CA ARG A 49 16.54 -7.73 11.71
C ARG A 49 17.27 -7.10 12.90
N LYS A 50 16.88 -5.89 13.30
CA LYS A 50 17.45 -5.23 14.48
C LYS A 50 16.90 -5.85 15.77
N GLU A 51 15.61 -6.17 15.80
CA GLU A 51 14.93 -6.75 16.96
C GLU A 51 15.20 -8.24 17.13
N PHE A 52 15.38 -8.96 16.02
CA PHE A 52 15.57 -10.41 16.00
C PHE A 52 16.84 -10.78 15.20
N PRO A 53 18.05 -10.65 15.80
CA PRO A 53 19.32 -10.93 15.11
C PRO A 53 19.44 -12.35 14.56
N HIS A 54 18.77 -13.32 15.18
CA HIS A 54 18.75 -14.74 14.74
C HIS A 54 18.13 -14.91 13.34
N LEU A 55 17.31 -13.96 12.86
CA LEU A 55 16.77 -13.97 11.49
C LEU A 55 17.87 -13.92 10.42
N LYS A 56 19.08 -13.47 10.77
CA LYS A 56 20.23 -13.49 9.85
C LYS A 56 20.62 -14.93 9.47
N GLU A 57 20.47 -15.88 10.39
CA GLU A 57 20.79 -17.29 10.15
C GLU A 57 19.74 -17.95 9.25
N TRP A 58 18.47 -17.56 9.41
CA TRP A 58 17.35 -18.17 8.68
C TRP A 58 17.17 -17.59 7.28
N CYS A 59 17.37 -16.28 7.12
CA CYS A 59 17.06 -15.57 5.88
C CYS A 59 18.31 -15.04 5.14
N GLY A 60 19.50 -15.25 5.70
CA GLY A 60 20.76 -14.72 5.16
C GLY A 60 20.69 -13.22 4.87
N ASP A 61 21.19 -12.81 3.71
CA ASP A 61 21.14 -11.41 3.28
C ASP A 61 19.77 -10.97 2.74
N HIS A 62 18.88 -11.91 2.39
CA HIS A 62 17.59 -11.64 1.74
C HIS A 62 16.39 -11.99 2.64
N PHE A 63 15.98 -11.05 3.49
CA PHE A 63 14.83 -11.23 4.39
C PHE A 63 13.47 -11.31 3.67
N ARG A 64 13.41 -10.87 2.42
CA ARG A 64 12.15 -10.61 1.73
C ARG A 64 12.10 -11.26 0.38
N ALA A 65 10.91 -11.75 0.02
CA ALA A 65 10.62 -12.15 -1.34
C ALA A 65 10.80 -10.97 -2.32
N PRO A 66 11.40 -11.23 -3.51
CA PRO A 66 11.63 -10.21 -4.53
C PRO A 66 10.30 -9.68 -5.13
N SER A 67 9.25 -10.49 -5.13
CA SER A 67 7.93 -10.15 -5.67
C SER A 67 6.92 -9.70 -4.60
N CYS A 68 5.92 -8.94 -5.01
CA CYS A 68 4.76 -8.55 -4.21
C CYS A 68 3.51 -8.62 -5.08
N TYR A 69 2.41 -9.13 -4.54
CA TYR A 69 1.10 -9.01 -5.17
C TYR A 69 0.43 -7.70 -4.74
N HIS A 70 -0.31 -7.08 -5.65
CA HIS A 70 -1.09 -5.89 -5.37
C HIS A 70 -2.43 -5.98 -6.10
N GLY A 71 -3.52 -5.73 -5.38
CA GLY A 71 -4.86 -5.58 -5.94
C GLY A 71 -5.48 -4.28 -5.45
N SER A 72 -6.16 -3.57 -6.33
CA SER A 72 -7.00 -2.44 -5.94
C SER A 72 -8.37 -2.95 -5.52
N MET A 73 -8.93 -2.35 -4.47
CA MET A 73 -10.36 -2.46 -4.18
C MET A 73 -11.00 -1.10 -4.45
N GLY A 74 -11.90 -1.08 -5.43
CA GLY A 74 -12.60 0.12 -5.85
C GLY A 74 -13.83 0.41 -5.00
N ALA A 75 -14.31 1.64 -5.11
CA ALA A 75 -15.69 1.93 -4.73
C ALA A 75 -16.62 1.20 -5.71
N GLY A 76 -17.74 0.64 -5.23
CA GLY A 76 -18.70 -0.06 -6.08
C GLY A 76 -19.24 0.80 -7.22
N TRP A 77 -19.88 0.17 -8.21
CA TRP A 77 -20.37 0.83 -9.43
C TRP A 77 -21.22 2.08 -9.16
N ASP A 78 -22.04 2.05 -8.12
CA ASP A 78 -22.89 3.18 -7.71
C ASP A 78 -22.10 4.47 -7.43
N VAL A 79 -20.88 4.34 -6.89
CA VAL A 79 -20.02 5.49 -6.58
C VAL A 79 -19.45 6.08 -7.87
N VAL A 80 -19.07 5.21 -8.81
CA VAL A 80 -18.57 5.62 -10.13
C VAL A 80 -19.67 6.32 -10.93
N GLU A 81 -20.89 5.76 -10.93
CA GLU A 81 -22.04 6.34 -11.62
C GLU A 81 -22.41 7.72 -11.06
N LYS A 82 -22.44 7.87 -9.73
CA LYS A 82 -22.68 9.16 -9.06
C LYS A 82 -21.62 10.19 -9.42
N TYR A 83 -20.34 9.78 -9.44
CA TYR A 83 -19.23 10.65 -9.81
C TYR A 83 -19.38 11.19 -11.25
N ILE A 84 -19.62 10.30 -12.22
CA ILE A 84 -19.79 10.68 -13.64
C ILE A 84 -21.02 11.58 -13.81
N SER A 85 -22.16 11.19 -13.22
CA SER A 85 -23.41 11.94 -13.31
C SER A 85 -23.29 13.35 -12.72
N ALA A 86 -22.58 13.51 -11.61
CA ALA A 86 -22.31 14.81 -11.02
C ALA A 86 -21.48 15.68 -11.99
N HIS A 87 -20.43 15.11 -12.59
CA HIS A 87 -19.56 15.84 -13.52
C HIS A 87 -20.32 16.34 -14.78
N ASN A 88 -21.19 15.50 -15.34
CA ASN A 88 -22.00 15.89 -16.51
C ASN A 88 -22.99 17.03 -16.19
N ARG A 89 -23.52 17.09 -14.97
CA ARG A 89 -24.40 18.20 -14.53
C ARG A 89 -23.63 19.53 -14.40
N TYR A 90 -22.36 19.49 -13.99
CA TYR A 90 -21.53 20.71 -13.90
C TYR A 90 -21.25 21.35 -15.25
N GLU A 91 -21.09 20.56 -16.32
CA GLU A 91 -20.88 21.09 -17.68
C GLU A 91 -22.16 21.72 -18.27
N HIS A 92 -23.34 21.22 -17.90
CA HIS A 92 -24.61 21.73 -18.41
C HIS A 92 -25.01 23.08 -17.79
N ASN A 93 -24.70 23.33 -16.52
CA ASN A 93 -25.02 24.58 -15.82
C ASN A 93 -24.07 25.76 -16.11
N ARG A 94 -23.08 25.59 -17.00
CA ARG A 94 -22.16 26.66 -17.43
C ARG A 94 -22.43 27.18 -18.85
N ARG A 95 -23.56 26.84 -19.46
CA ARG A 95 -24.02 27.36 -20.76
C ARG A 95 -25.30 28.18 -20.62
#